data_AF-A0A816ZJW0-F1
#
_entry.id   AF-A0A816ZJW0-F1
#
_cell.length_a   1.000
_cell.length_b   1.000
_cell.length_c   1.000
_cell.angle_alpha   90.00
_cell.angle_beta   90.00
_cell.angle_gamma   90.00
#
_symmetry.space_group_name_H-M   'P 1'
#
loop_
_entity.id
_entity.type
_entity.pdbx_description
1 polymer ?
#
loop_
_entity_poly.entity_id
_entity_poly.type
_entity_poly.pdbx_seq_one_letter_code
_entity_poly.pdbx_strand_id
1 'polypeptide(L)'
;ARENTLRNQHLAKQRFDQNRANPQYSVGRTVLIRNRNSTMNKFSPKFVGPYTIINRIRDKTYIVQHEDSGRRVQVTVQDIRSLN
;
A
#
# COMPACT_ATOMS: atom_id res chain seq x y z
N ALA A 1 -14.50 -0.61 -34.32
CA ALA A 1 -13.96 0.26 -33.23
C ALA A 1 -14.01 -0.42 -31.85
N ARG A 2 -15.19 -0.87 -31.39
CA ARG A 2 -15.39 -1.47 -30.05
C ARG A 2 -14.51 -2.69 -29.73
N GLU A 3 -14.31 -3.59 -30.69
CA GLU A 3 -13.50 -4.80 -30.50
C GLU A 3 -12.01 -4.49 -30.25
N ASN A 4 -11.44 -3.54 -30.99
CA ASN A 4 -10.06 -3.10 -30.77
C ASN A 4 -9.89 -2.47 -29.38
N THR A 5 -10.90 -1.72 -28.91
CA THR A 5 -10.90 -1.15 -27.56
C THR A 5 -10.89 -2.24 -26.48
N LEU A 6 -11.73 -3.27 -26.62
CA LEU A 6 -11.78 -4.39 -25.67
C LEU A 6 -10.47 -5.20 -25.67
N ARG A 7 -9.89 -5.44 -26.86
CA ARG A 7 -8.60 -6.11 -27.00
C ARG A 7 -7.48 -5.35 -26.28
N ASN A 8 -7.42 -4.03 -26.47
CA ASN A 8 -6.43 -3.19 -25.83
C ASN A 8 -6.61 -3.14 -24.31
N GLN A 9 -7.85 -3.09 -23.81
CA GLN A 9 -8.15 -3.18 -22.38
C GLN A 9 -7.69 -4.51 -21.78
N HIS A 10 -7.91 -5.62 -22.49
CA HIS A 10 -7.49 -6.94 -22.03
C HIS A 10 -5.96 -7.06 -21.96
N LEU A 11 -5.24 -6.62 -22.99
CA LEU A 11 -3.78 -6.61 -23.02
C LEU A 11 -3.18 -5.71 -21.93
N ALA A 12 -3.77 -4.54 -21.69
CA ALA A 12 -3.34 -3.65 -20.61
C ALA A 12 -3.51 -4.30 -19.24
N LYS A 13 -4.65 -4.97 -18.99
CA LYS A 13 -4.89 -5.72 -17.75
C LYS A 13 -3.87 -6.84 -17.57
N GLN A 14 -3.64 -7.65 -18.61
CA GLN A 14 -2.66 -8.75 -18.55
C GLN A 14 -1.26 -8.24 -18.20
N ARG A 15 -0.79 -7.18 -18.87
CA ARG A 15 0.52 -6.58 -18.60
C ARG A 15 0.62 -6.02 -17.18
N PHE A 16 -0.45 -5.42 -16.68
CA PHE A 16 -0.50 -4.91 -15.30
C PHE A 16 -0.43 -6.05 -14.29
N ASP A 17 -1.21 -7.12 -14.50
CA ASP A 17 -1.24 -8.27 -13.60
C ASP A 17 0.10 -9.01 -13.57
N GLN A 18 0.76 -9.19 -14.73
CA GLN A 18 2.07 -9.83 -14.86
C GLN A 18 3.17 -9.05 -14.13
N ASN A 19 3.16 -7.73 -14.20
CA ASN A 19 4.20 -6.87 -13.62
C ASN A 19 3.86 -6.39 -12.20
N ARG A 20 2.83 -6.97 -11.56
CA ARG A 20 2.38 -6.52 -10.26
C ARG A 20 3.33 -7.02 -9.16
N ALA A 21 4.26 -6.15 -8.75
CA ALA A 21 5.05 -6.39 -7.55
C ALA A 21 4.12 -6.62 -6.35
N ASN A 22 4.32 -7.73 -5.64
CA ASN A 22 3.61 -8.06 -4.40
C ASN A 22 4.60 -8.16 -3.24
N PRO A 23 5.14 -7.01 -2.77
CA PRO A 23 6.12 -7.02 -1.69
C PRO A 23 5.50 -7.64 -0.43
N GLN A 24 6.22 -8.53 0.24
CA GLN A 24 5.77 -9.09 1.52
C GLN A 24 6.62 -8.50 2.63
N TYR A 25 5.97 -8.09 3.73
CA TYR A 25 6.64 -7.49 4.86
C TYR A 25 6.52 -8.41 6.09
N SER A 26 7.61 -8.55 6.83
CA SER A 26 7.63 -9.33 8.07
C SER A 26 6.97 -8.56 9.21
N VAL A 27 6.34 -9.30 10.12
CA VAL A 27 5.87 -8.77 11.41
C VAL A 27 7.07 -8.24 12.21
N GLY A 28 6.87 -7.13 12.92
CA GLY A 28 7.91 -6.42 13.69
C GLY A 28 8.71 -5.40 12.87
N ARG A 29 8.54 -5.33 11.56
CA ARG A 29 9.24 -4.33 10.72
C ARG A 29 8.61 -2.94 10.91
N THR A 30 9.46 -1.92 11.06
CA THR A 30 9.03 -0.51 10.98
C THR A 30 8.87 -0.08 9.52
N VAL A 31 7.76 0.59 9.23
CA VAL A 31 7.32 1.00 7.90
C VAL A 31 6.62 2.36 7.95
N LEU A 32 6.46 2.97 6.78
CA LEU A 32 5.60 4.13 6.56
C LEU A 32 4.28 3.69 5.91
N ILE A 33 3.19 4.38 6.22
CA ILE A 33 1.89 4.17 5.58
C ILE A 33 1.44 5.37 4.77
N ARG A 34 0.62 5.18 3.74
CA ARG A 34 0.08 6.27 2.93
C ARG A 34 -0.68 7.26 3.81
N ASN A 35 -0.36 8.54 3.65
CA ASN A 35 -1.09 9.62 4.30
C ASN A 35 -2.51 9.70 3.69
N ARG A 36 -3.52 9.61 4.54
CA ARG A 36 -4.94 9.70 4.16
C ARG A 36 -5.64 10.89 4.85
N ASN A 37 -4.86 11.87 5.30
CA ASN A 37 -5.43 13.07 5.90
C ASN A 37 -6.24 13.85 4.84
N SER A 38 -7.45 14.29 5.19
CA SER A 38 -8.32 15.05 4.30
C SER A 38 -7.76 16.43 3.96
N THR A 39 -6.88 16.98 4.80
CA THR A 39 -6.28 18.31 4.63
C THR A 39 -4.97 18.30 3.82
N MET A 40 -4.67 17.22 3.10
CA MET A 40 -3.45 17.12 2.30
C MET A 40 -3.40 18.14 1.17
N ASN A 41 -2.26 18.81 1.05
CA ASN A 41 -1.91 19.70 -0.06
C ASN A 41 -0.70 19.15 -0.85
N LYS A 42 -0.26 19.87 -1.89
CA LYS A 42 0.86 19.48 -2.76
C LYS A 42 2.18 19.25 -1.98
N PHE A 43 2.35 19.92 -0.85
CA PHE A 43 3.56 19.85 -0.02
C PHE A 43 3.45 18.84 1.13
N SER A 44 2.29 18.21 1.29
CA SER A 44 2.07 17.22 2.35
C SER A 44 2.80 15.92 2.04
N PRO A 45 3.41 15.27 3.04
CA PRO A 45 4.11 14.00 2.82
C PRO A 45 3.11 12.93 2.39
N LYS A 46 3.47 12.19 1.32
CA LYS A 46 2.65 11.11 0.76
C LYS A 46 2.53 9.91 1.69
N PHE A 47 3.55 9.67 2.50
CA PHE A 47 3.59 8.60 3.49
C PHE A 47 3.99 9.17 4.86
N VAL A 48 3.46 8.58 5.93
CA VAL A 48 3.63 9.01 7.32
C VAL A 48 3.97 7.82 8.21
N GLY A 49 4.61 8.08 9.34
CA GLY A 49 5.02 7.07 10.30
C GLY A 49 5.97 7.68 11.34
N PRO A 50 6.67 6.84 12.13
CA PRO A 50 6.85 5.40 11.95
C PRO A 50 5.67 4.53 12.43
N TYR A 51 5.46 3.40 11.76
CA TYR A 51 4.52 2.35 12.17
C TYR A 51 5.20 0.98 12.20
N THR A 52 4.91 0.16 13.19
CA THR A 52 5.37 -1.24 13.26
C THR A 52 4.29 -2.19 12.75
N ILE A 53 4.66 -3.17 11.93
CA ILE A 53 3.74 -4.23 11.50
C ILE A 53 3.49 -5.17 12.68
N ILE A 54 2.25 -5.26 13.14
CA ILE A 54 1.87 -6.13 14.27
C ILE A 54 1.39 -7.49 13.79
N ASN A 55 0.62 -7.52 12.70
CA ASN A 55 0.06 -8.77 12.19
C ASN A 55 -0.26 -8.68 10.69
N ARG A 56 -0.29 -9.82 10.01
CA ARG A 56 -0.76 -9.98 8.64
C ARG A 56 -2.12 -10.69 8.68
N ILE A 57 -3.19 -9.97 8.35
CA ILE A 57 -4.56 -10.55 8.34
C ILE A 57 -4.77 -11.40 7.09
N ARG A 58 -4.26 -10.93 5.94
CA ARG A 58 -4.39 -11.58 4.63
C ARG A 58 -3.12 -11.39 3.83
N ASP A 59 -3.02 -12.04 2.68
CA ASP A 59 -1.88 -11.93 1.77
C ASP A 59 -1.42 -10.49 1.48
N LYS A 60 -2.34 -9.54 1.42
CA LYS A 60 -2.06 -8.14 1.07
C LYS A 60 -2.50 -7.14 2.13
N THR A 61 -2.85 -7.59 3.34
CA THR A 61 -3.46 -6.75 4.36
C THR A 61 -2.78 -6.95 5.70
N TYR A 62 -2.36 -5.84 6.30
CA TYR A 62 -1.58 -5.82 7.53
C TYR A 62 -2.25 -4.92 8.57
N ILE A 63 -2.10 -5.27 9.84
CA ILE A 63 -2.34 -4.37 10.97
C ILE A 63 -1.00 -3.74 11.32
N VAL A 64 -0.97 -2.42 11.28
CA VAL A 64 0.17 -1.63 11.72
C VAL A 64 -0.18 -0.82 12.95
N GLN A 65 0.80 -0.55 13.79
CA GLN A 65 0.66 0.26 14.99
C GLN A 65 1.61 1.45 14.91
N HIS A 66 1.10 2.66 15.14
CA HIS A 66 1.94 3.85 15.25
C HIS A 66 2.80 3.72 16.51
N GLU A 67 4.09 4.03 16.40
CA GLU A 67 5.03 3.82 17.52
C GLU A 67 4.69 4.71 18.72
N ASP A 68 4.46 6.02 18.51
CA ASP A 68 4.15 6.93 19.62
C ASP A 68 2.72 6.85 20.15
N SER A 69 1.73 6.96 19.25
CA SER A 69 0.31 7.04 19.65
C SER A 69 -0.31 5.69 19.99
N GLY A 70 0.37 4.58 19.70
CA GLY A 70 -0.18 3.23 19.83
C GLY A 70 -1.37 2.93 18.92
N ARG A 71 -1.76 3.87 18.04
CA ARG A 71 -2.93 3.73 17.18
C ARG A 71 -2.73 2.61 16.17
N ARG A 72 -3.67 1.66 16.15
CA ARG A 72 -3.68 0.56 15.19
C ARG A 72 -4.51 0.90 13.97
N VAL A 73 -3.99 0.56 12.79
CA VAL A 73 -4.66 0.79 11.51
C VAL A 73 -4.48 -0.43 10.63
N GLN A 74 -5.55 -0.81 9.93
CA GLN A 74 -5.50 -1.84 8.90
C GLN A 74 -5.16 -1.20 7.55
N VAL A 75 -4.10 -1.66 6.90
CA VAL A 75 -3.62 -1.12 5.62
C VAL A 75 -3.35 -2.23 4.61
N THR A 76 -3.42 -1.87 3.33
CA THR A 76 -3.03 -2.77 2.25
C THR A 76 -1.54 -2.65 1.96
N VAL A 77 -0.95 -3.70 1.40
CA VAL A 77 0.46 -3.73 1.00
C VAL A 77 0.87 -2.57 0.08
N GLN A 78 -0.06 -2.06 -0.73
CA GLN A 78 0.18 -0.95 -1.66
C GLN A 78 0.33 0.41 -0.96
N ASP A 79 -0.20 0.50 0.26
CA ASP A 79 -0.13 1.69 1.10
C ASP A 79 1.07 1.66 2.05
N ILE A 80 1.86 0.59 2.04
CA ILE A 80 3.05 0.44 2.87
C ILE A 80 4.31 0.83 2.07
N ARG A 81 5.28 1.43 2.76
CA ARG A 81 6.64 1.66 2.28
C ARG A 81 7.65 1.23 3.34
N SER A 82 8.70 0.54 2.93
CA SER A 82 9.84 0.27 3.81
C SER A 82 10.57 1.57 4.12
N LEU A 83 11.03 1.68 5.37
CA LEU A 83 12.17 2.54 5.69
C LEU A 83 13.40 1.73 5.26
N ASN A 84 14.12 2.25 4.27
CA ASN A 84 15.41 1.67 3.85
C ASN A 84 16.48 2.03 4.87
#